data_AF-A0A3D1WBY3-F1
#
_entry.id   AF-A0A3D1WBY3-F1
#
_cell.length_a   1.000
_cell.length_b   1.000
_cell.length_c   1.000
_cell.angle_alpha   90.00
_cell.angle_beta   90.00
_cell.angle_gamma   90.00
#
_symmetry.space_group_name_H-M   'P 1'
#
loop_
_entity.id
_entity.type
_entity.pdbx_description
1 polymer ?
#
loop_
_entity_poly.entity_id
_entity_poly.type
_entity_poly.pdbx_seq_one_letter_code
_entity_poly.pdbx_strand_id
1 'polypeptide(L)'
;MRLASSEVKRLLGRGQRANESSGGITLSVRALSSERRREHHSQAGLALAVPKQHLKRSVDRNRAKRVLREAFRQHEIRAQPVDVLLTLSAFPKTLMPAGRSRAASAHLRAAAEALFRKVIARQGRQ
;
A
#
# COMPACT_ATOMS: atom_id res chain seq x y z
N MET A 1 -0.28 13.79 5.12
CA MET A 1 0.25 12.42 4.88
C MET A 1 -0.12 11.95 3.46
N ARG A 2 0.38 12.66 2.44
CA ARG A 2 0.16 12.36 1.01
C ARG A 2 1.52 12.55 0.35
N LEU A 3 1.92 11.61 -0.49
CA LEU A 3 3.15 11.75 -1.26
C LEU A 3 2.95 12.76 -2.39
N ALA A 4 3.92 13.66 -2.56
CA ALA A 4 4.02 14.52 -3.71
C ALA A 4 4.40 13.70 -4.96
N SER A 5 4.04 14.19 -6.15
CA SER A 5 4.32 13.50 -7.41
C SER A 5 5.81 13.20 -7.63
N SER A 6 6.69 14.09 -7.16
CA SER A 6 8.15 13.92 -7.20
C SER A 6 8.63 12.76 -6.30
N GLU A 7 8.03 12.58 -5.12
CA GLU A 7 8.33 11.47 -4.21
C GLU A 7 7.89 10.13 -4.81
N VAL A 8 6.72 10.10 -5.46
CA VAL A 8 6.24 8.91 -6.17
C VAL A 8 7.18 8.52 -7.31
N LYS A 9 7.70 9.49 -8.07
CA LYS A 9 8.68 9.23 -9.14
C LYS A 9 9.96 8.60 -8.59
N ARG A 10 10.45 9.08 -7.42
CA ARG A 10 11.60 8.47 -6.72
C ARG A 10 11.32 7.04 -6.28
N LEU A 11 10.14 6.75 -5.73
CA LEU A 11 9.75 5.39 -5.35
C LEU A 11 9.69 4.42 -6.54
N LEU A 12 9.26 4.90 -7.71
CA LEU A 12 9.23 4.08 -8.92
C LEU A 12 10.64 3.76 -9.44
N GLY A 13 11.59 4.68 -9.30
CA GLY A 13 12.98 4.49 -9.74
C GLY A 13 13.88 3.74 -8.75
N ARG A 14 13.77 4.04 -7.45
CA ARG A 14 14.72 3.56 -6.40
C ARG A 14 14.06 2.82 -5.24
N GLY A 15 12.73 2.77 -5.19
CA GLY A 15 12.01 2.11 -4.10
C GLY A 15 12.15 0.59 -4.15
N GLN A 16 12.45 -0.01 -3.00
CA GLN A 16 12.51 -1.45 -2.85
C GLN A 16 11.13 -2.06 -3.06
N ARG A 17 11.07 -3.13 -3.85
CA ARG A 17 9.80 -3.79 -4.22
C ARG A 17 9.58 -5.03 -3.35
N ALA A 18 8.36 -5.18 -2.85
CA ALA A 18 7.88 -6.45 -2.33
C ALA A 18 6.45 -6.70 -2.82
N ASN A 19 6.09 -7.96 -2.95
CA ASN A 19 4.76 -8.40 -3.35
C ASN A 19 4.18 -9.34 -2.29
N GLU A 20 2.87 -9.33 -2.18
CA GLU A 20 2.10 -10.22 -1.32
C GLU A 20 0.79 -10.58 -1.99
N SER A 21 0.40 -11.84 -1.84
CA SER A 21 -0.84 -12.36 -2.41
C SER A 21 -1.69 -12.98 -1.30
N SER A 22 -2.95 -12.56 -1.18
CA SER A 22 -3.92 -13.13 -0.25
C SER A 22 -5.27 -13.30 -0.95
N GLY A 23 -5.84 -14.50 -0.90
CA GLY A 23 -7.16 -14.79 -1.51
C GLY A 23 -7.23 -14.46 -3.01
N GLY A 24 -6.12 -14.62 -3.73
CA GLY A 24 -5.99 -14.26 -5.16
C GLY A 24 -5.88 -12.76 -5.45
N ILE A 25 -5.85 -11.91 -4.41
CA ILE A 25 -5.54 -10.48 -4.52
C ILE A 25 -4.04 -10.30 -4.35
N THR A 26 -3.38 -9.65 -5.30
CA THR A 26 -1.94 -9.34 -5.21
C THR A 26 -1.73 -7.85 -5.02
N LEU A 27 -1.04 -7.51 -3.94
CA LEU A 27 -0.55 -6.16 -3.66
C LEU A 27 0.96 -6.12 -3.88
N SER A 28 1.42 -5.03 -4.49
CA SER A 28 2.84 -4.68 -4.55
C SER A 28 3.08 -3.45 -3.69
N VAL A 29 4.16 -3.44 -2.93
CA VAL A 29 4.66 -2.27 -2.24
C VAL A 29 5.98 -1.82 -2.84
N ARG A 30 6.16 -0.52 -2.95
CA ARG A 30 7.46 0.14 -3.14
C ARG A 30 7.72 0.99 -1.92
N ALA A 31 8.83 0.77 -1.24
CA ALA A 31 9.22 1.54 -0.07
C ALA A 31 10.59 2.18 -0.27
N LEU A 32 10.75 3.42 0.17
CA LEU A 32 12.02 4.14 0.17
C LEU A 32 12.16 4.90 1.49
N SER A 33 13.29 4.72 2.14
CA SER A 33 13.68 5.45 3.34
C SER A 33 13.88 6.92 2.96
N SER A 34 13.27 7.84 3.72
CA SER A 34 13.35 9.27 3.41
C SER A 34 14.05 9.98 4.55
N GLU A 35 15.32 10.35 4.34
CA GLU A 35 16.11 11.14 5.30
C GLU A 35 15.43 12.47 5.61
N ARG A 36 14.83 13.13 4.60
CA ARG A 36 14.03 14.35 4.83
C ARG A 36 12.90 14.12 5.85
N ARG A 37 12.29 12.93 5.86
CA ARG A 37 11.26 12.63 6.87
C ARG A 37 11.86 12.36 8.24
N ARG A 38 13.07 11.82 8.33
CA ARG A 38 13.81 11.66 9.60
C ARG A 38 14.09 13.02 10.23
N GLU A 39 14.66 13.94 9.46
CA GLU A 39 15.04 15.28 9.92
C GLU A 39 13.82 16.09 10.40
N HIS A 40 12.68 15.99 9.71
CA HIS A 40 11.48 16.73 10.06
C HIS A 40 10.51 15.98 10.99
N HIS A 41 10.94 14.90 11.67
CA HIS A 41 10.08 14.05 12.52
C HIS A 41 8.74 13.69 11.83
N SER A 42 8.79 13.54 10.51
CA SER A 42 7.61 13.49 9.67
C SER A 42 7.15 12.05 9.50
N GLN A 43 5.87 11.83 9.76
CA GLN A 43 5.22 10.53 9.59
C GLN A 43 5.35 9.98 8.17
N ALA A 44 5.31 8.66 8.05
CA ALA A 44 5.41 7.94 6.79
C ALA A 44 4.47 8.49 5.70
N GLY A 45 4.97 8.57 4.47
CA GLY A 45 4.17 8.98 3.32
C GLY A 45 3.50 7.77 2.65
N LEU A 46 2.23 7.90 2.27
CA LEU A 46 1.49 6.85 1.54
C LEU A 46 0.98 7.36 0.19
N ALA A 47 1.26 6.60 -0.86
CA ALA A 47 0.59 6.65 -2.16
C ALA A 47 -0.12 5.32 -2.44
N LEU A 48 -1.27 5.41 -3.10
CA LEU A 48 -2.07 4.25 -3.50
C LEU A 48 -2.36 4.30 -4.98
N ALA A 49 -1.99 3.23 -5.70
CA ALA A 49 -2.32 3.01 -7.09
C ALA A 49 -3.29 1.82 -7.20
N VAL A 50 -4.52 2.10 -7.63
CA VAL A 50 -5.54 1.07 -7.89
C VAL A 50 -5.97 1.18 -9.36
N PRO A 51 -5.39 0.35 -10.26
CA PRO A 51 -5.67 0.39 -11.69
C PRO A 51 -7.14 0.16 -12.03
N LYS A 52 -7.64 0.86 -13.06
CA LYS A 52 -9.02 0.71 -13.57
C LYS A 52 -9.31 -0.70 -14.10
N GLN A 53 -8.27 -1.40 -14.57
CA GLN A 53 -8.39 -2.77 -15.11
C GLN A 53 -8.88 -3.79 -14.07
N HIS A 54 -8.55 -3.61 -12.78
CA HIS A 54 -8.89 -4.55 -11.72
C HIS A 54 -10.23 -4.22 -11.04
N LEU A 55 -10.58 -2.93 -10.97
CA LEU A 55 -11.82 -2.46 -10.36
C LEU A 55 -12.44 -1.39 -11.27
N LYS A 56 -13.38 -1.81 -12.12
CA LYS A 56 -13.99 -0.94 -13.13
C LYS A 56 -14.78 0.21 -12.49
N ARG A 57 -15.53 -0.06 -11.42
CA ARG A 57 -16.35 0.95 -10.74
C ARG A 57 -15.48 1.85 -9.85
N SER A 58 -15.76 3.16 -9.90
CA SER A 58 -15.06 4.15 -9.06
C SER A 58 -15.28 3.87 -7.57
N VAL A 59 -16.49 3.45 -7.20
CA VAL A 59 -16.87 3.13 -5.81
C VAL A 59 -16.00 2.01 -5.25
N ASP A 60 -15.81 0.92 -6.00
CA ASP A 60 -14.99 -0.22 -5.55
C ASP A 60 -13.52 0.18 -5.38
N ARG A 61 -12.98 0.99 -6.31
CA ARG A 61 -11.62 1.54 -6.20
C ARG A 61 -11.47 2.42 -4.97
N ASN A 62 -12.44 3.28 -4.69
CA ASN A 62 -12.40 4.18 -3.54
C ASN A 62 -12.50 3.41 -2.22
N ARG A 63 -13.30 2.34 -2.19
CA ARG A 63 -13.39 1.44 -1.04
C ARG A 63 -12.09 0.66 -0.81
N ALA A 64 -11.50 0.06 -1.84
CA ALA A 64 -10.19 -0.59 -1.73
C ALA A 64 -9.11 0.39 -1.23
N LYS A 65 -9.07 1.61 -1.79
CA LYS A 65 -8.19 2.67 -1.29
C LYS A 65 -8.46 3.01 0.18
N ARG A 66 -9.72 3.00 0.61
CA ARG A 66 -10.08 3.29 2.00
C ARG A 66 -9.60 2.20 2.95
N VAL A 67 -9.84 0.93 2.63
CA VAL A 67 -9.33 -0.22 3.41
C VAL A 67 -7.81 -0.16 3.54
N LEU A 68 -7.09 0.08 2.43
CA LEU A 68 -5.62 0.18 2.47
C LEU A 68 -5.13 1.38 3.29
N ARG A 69 -5.81 2.53 3.24
CA ARG A 69 -5.49 3.70 4.08
C ARG A 69 -5.72 3.41 5.55
N GLU A 70 -6.81 2.74 5.91
CA GLU A 70 -7.13 2.40 7.30
C GLU A 70 -6.13 1.39 7.85
N ALA A 71 -5.79 0.34 7.08
CA ALA A 71 -4.73 -0.60 7.43
C ALA A 71 -3.39 0.10 7.67
N PHE A 72 -3.00 1.02 6.79
CA PHE A 72 -1.78 1.81 6.97
C PHE A 72 -1.83 2.70 8.22
N ARG A 73 -2.97 3.38 8.45
CA ARG A 73 -3.13 4.31 9.57
C ARG A 73 -3.05 3.62 10.92
N GLN A 74 -3.54 2.38 11.01
CA GLN A 74 -3.54 1.57 12.22
C GLN A 74 -2.24 0.80 12.44
N HIS A 75 -1.36 0.73 11.43
CA HIS A 75 -0.10 0.00 11.53
C HIS A 75 1.05 0.91 11.98
N GLU A 76 2.00 0.32 12.70
CA GLU A 76 3.21 1.00 13.20
C GLU A 76 4.11 1.58 12.10
N ILE A 77 3.91 1.20 10.83
CA ILE A 77 4.67 1.74 9.70
C ILE A 77 4.50 3.26 9.58
N ARG A 78 3.40 3.81 10.11
CA ARG A 78 3.13 5.25 10.12
C ARG A 78 4.17 6.05 10.91
N ALA A 79 4.75 5.46 11.95
CA ALA A 79 5.78 6.09 12.78
C ALA A 79 7.16 6.08 12.11
N GLN A 80 7.34 5.27 11.05
CA GLN A 80 8.60 5.15 10.36
C GLN A 80 8.77 6.27 9.32
N PRO A 81 9.97 6.83 9.13
CA PRO A 81 10.24 7.91 8.17
C PRO A 81 10.44 7.36 6.76
N VAL A 82 9.40 6.72 6.21
CA VAL A 82 9.45 6.00 4.92
C VAL A 82 8.35 6.48 3.98
N ASP A 83 8.67 6.52 2.70
CA ASP A 83 7.72 6.72 1.62
C ASP A 83 7.25 5.34 1.12
N VAL A 84 5.94 5.13 1.06
CA VAL A 84 5.32 3.85 0.64
C VAL A 84 4.35 4.08 -0.51
N LEU A 85 4.53 3.34 -1.60
CA LEU A 85 3.57 3.23 -2.69
C LEU A 85 3.00 1.81 -2.70
N LEU A 86 1.70 1.68 -2.42
CA LEU A 86 0.98 0.42 -2.63
C LEU A 86 0.29 0.43 -3.97
N THR A 87 0.44 -0.66 -4.71
CA THR A 87 -0.18 -0.87 -6.01
C THR A 87 -0.97 -2.17 -5.98
N LEU A 88 -2.23 -2.11 -6.41
CA LEU A 88 -3.02 -3.31 -6.69
C LEU A 88 -2.56 -3.91 -8.01
N SER A 89 -1.97 -5.10 -7.96
CA SER A 89 -1.38 -5.78 -9.12
C SER A 89 -2.26 -6.89 -9.68
N ALA A 90 -3.05 -7.54 -8.84
CA ALA A 90 -4.03 -8.52 -9.28
C ALA A 90 -5.27 -8.47 -8.38
N PHE A 91 -6.43 -8.73 -8.97
CA PHE A 91 -7.70 -8.85 -8.26
C PHE A 91 -8.54 -9.94 -8.94
N PRO A 92 -9.02 -10.97 -8.21
CA PRO A 92 -9.74 -12.05 -8.83
C PRO A 92 -11.10 -11.56 -9.32
N LYS A 93 -11.43 -11.89 -10.57
CA LYS A 93 -12.74 -11.57 -11.17
C LYS A 93 -13.91 -12.22 -10.43
N THR A 94 -13.67 -13.34 -9.74
CA THR A 94 -14.65 -14.01 -8.88
C THR A 94 -15.10 -13.13 -7.70
N LEU A 95 -14.25 -12.18 -7.28
CA LEU A 95 -14.59 -11.15 -6.30
C LEU A 95 -15.16 -9.87 -6.94
N MET A 96 -15.51 -9.88 -8.23
CA MET A 96 -16.11 -8.76 -8.98
C MET A 96 -17.60 -9.02 -9.29
N PRO A 97 -18.44 -9.11 -8.25
CA PRO A 97 -19.20 -7.91 -7.89
C PRO A 97 -18.99 -7.52 -6.42
N ALA A 98 -17.92 -8.02 -5.82
CA ALA A 98 -17.65 -8.05 -4.39
C ALA A 98 -16.70 -6.94 -3.92
N GLY A 99 -16.72 -5.76 -4.55
CA GLY A 99 -16.20 -4.54 -3.92
C GLY A 99 -16.85 -4.26 -2.55
N ARG A 100 -17.99 -4.91 -2.25
CA ARG A 100 -18.67 -4.94 -0.95
C ARG A 100 -18.33 -6.14 -0.05
N SER A 101 -17.70 -7.20 -0.57
CA SER A 101 -17.51 -8.42 0.23
C SER A 101 -16.51 -8.16 1.35
N ARG A 102 -16.94 -8.50 2.57
CA ARG A 102 -16.12 -8.43 3.78
C ARG A 102 -14.85 -9.27 3.63
N ALA A 103 -14.94 -10.40 2.92
CA ALA A 103 -13.80 -11.26 2.61
C ALA A 103 -12.75 -10.54 1.75
N ALA A 104 -13.15 -9.85 0.68
CA ALA A 104 -12.21 -9.10 -0.18
C ALA A 104 -11.48 -7.99 0.59
N SER A 105 -12.21 -7.30 1.48
CA SER A 105 -11.62 -6.26 2.35
C SER A 105 -10.65 -6.87 3.36
N ALA A 106 -10.98 -8.04 3.92
CA ALA A 106 -10.11 -8.77 4.84
C ALA A 106 -8.81 -9.24 4.15
N HIS A 107 -8.90 -9.79 2.93
CA HIS A 107 -7.72 -10.19 2.15
C HIS A 107 -6.84 -8.99 1.77
N LEU A 108 -7.44 -7.88 1.34
CA LEU A 108 -6.69 -6.63 1.07
C LEU A 108 -5.94 -6.14 2.31
N ARG A 109 -6.61 -6.16 3.47
CA ARG A 109 -6.00 -5.77 4.74
C ARG A 109 -4.86 -6.71 5.11
N ALA A 110 -5.09 -8.02 5.09
CA ALA A 110 -4.08 -9.02 5.44
C ALA A 110 -2.83 -8.92 4.55
N ALA A 111 -3.02 -8.77 3.23
CA ALA A 111 -1.90 -8.58 2.30
C ALA A 111 -1.13 -7.27 2.57
N ALA A 112 -1.85 -6.18 2.86
CA ALA A 112 -1.21 -4.90 3.19
C ALA A 112 -0.39 -4.98 4.48
N GLU A 113 -0.95 -5.56 5.55
CA GLU A 113 -0.26 -5.73 6.83
C GLU A 113 0.98 -6.62 6.71
N ALA A 114 0.89 -7.72 5.96
CA ALA A 114 2.06 -8.56 5.68
C ALA A 114 3.16 -7.80 4.91
N LEU A 115 2.78 -6.96 3.94
CA LEU A 115 3.74 -6.08 3.25
C LEU A 115 4.35 -5.05 4.20
N PHE A 116 3.56 -4.44 5.09
CA PHE A 116 4.07 -3.47 6.04
C PHE A 116 5.07 -4.09 7.01
N ARG A 117 4.77 -5.28 7.56
CA ARG A 117 5.72 -6.04 8.36
C ARG A 117 7.02 -6.33 7.60
N LYS A 118 6.92 -6.76 6.34
CA LYS A 118 8.08 -7.00 5.46
C LYS A 118 8.90 -5.73 5.19
N VAL A 119 8.27 -4.56 5.13
CA VAL A 119 8.97 -3.28 4.97
C VAL A 119 9.68 -2.90 6.27
N ILE A 120 8.99 -2.95 7.42
CA ILE A 120 9.60 -2.62 8.73
C ILE A 120 10.78 -3.54 9.03
N ALA A 121 10.61 -4.85 8.86
CA ALA A 121 11.67 -5.83 9.11
C ALA A 121 12.92 -5.62 8.23
N ARG A 122 12.76 -5.04 7.04
CA ARG A 122 13.87 -4.68 6.16
C ARG A 122 14.51 -3.35 6.54
N GLN A 123 13.74 -2.41 7.03
CA GLN A 123 14.22 -1.09 7.46
C GLN A 123 15.01 -1.15 8.78
N GLY A 124 14.68 -2.09 9.68
CA GLY A 124 15.42 -2.30 10.93
C GLY A 124 16.77 -3.00 10.80
N ARG A 125 17.19 -3.37 9.57
CA ARG A 125 18.52 -3.97 9.30
C ARG A 125 19.52 -2.97 8.70
N GLN A 126 19.16 -1.69 8.62
CA GLN A 126 20.03 -0.62 8.10
C GLN A 126 20.50 0.29 9.22
#